data_AF-L0PD48-F1
#
_entry.id   AF-L0PD48-F1
#
_cell.length_a   1.000
_cell.length_b   1.000
_cell.length_c   1.000
_cell.angle_alpha   90.00
_cell.angle_beta   90.00
_cell.angle_gamma   90.00
#
_symmetry.space_group_name_H-M   'P 1'
#
loop_
_entity.id
_entity.type
_entity.pdbx_description
1 polymer ?
#
loop_
_entity_poly.entity_id
_entity_poly.type
_entity_poly.pdbx_seq_one_letter_code
_entity_poly.pdbx_strand_id
1 'polypeptide(L)'
;MLAMLELYENKLSNNGILTWRDKNRREFAYSLVGTNSYMAPEIIKGEGYTKSCDWWSLGVILYECLYGFPPFVSKTKHATRIKILNWRQTLHFPTTPHVSKEAQDLIKMLICDHKDRLGSTSFCHLYSNPLHTISKQSNSEIYQYSSDAEEIKAHPWFRNIDWDSLHKQTPPFVPKIKDLTDTKYFEELSKDEVLQSAPGIGQYKIRDLLLRDKVYGEEVLQIREKLAFKGYTYRRKDIPIYNYIFISLNGESNF
;
A
#
# COMPACT_ATOMS: atom_id res chain seq x y z
N MET A 1 2.02 34.66 -7.94
CA MET A 1 2.54 33.53 -8.72
C MET A 1 4.07 33.52 -8.74
N LEU A 2 4.72 34.60 -9.19
CA LEU A 2 6.19 34.74 -9.18
C LEU A 2 6.81 34.67 -7.77
N ALA A 3 6.22 35.33 -6.77
CA ALA A 3 6.69 35.25 -5.38
C ALA A 3 6.58 33.84 -4.75
N MET A 4 5.64 33.01 -5.23
CA MET A 4 5.53 31.60 -4.80
C MET A 4 6.61 30.73 -5.44
N LEU A 5 7.03 31.05 -6.66
CA LEU A 5 8.09 30.34 -7.37
C LEU A 5 9.47 30.70 -6.79
N GLU A 6 9.73 31.96 -6.46
CA GLU A 6 10.97 32.39 -5.78
C GLU A 6 11.12 31.77 -4.37
N LEU A 7 10.02 31.66 -3.61
CA LEU A 7 10.03 30.96 -2.32
C LEU A 7 10.22 29.44 -2.47
N TYR A 8 9.84 28.87 -3.62
CA TYR A 8 10.00 27.45 -3.91
C TYR A 8 11.42 27.11 -4.36
N GLU A 9 12.02 27.93 -5.22
CA GLU A 9 13.42 27.76 -5.66
C GLU A 9 14.42 27.98 -4.51
N ASN A 10 14.20 28.97 -3.64
CA ASN A 10 15.07 29.20 -2.47
C ASN A 10 14.98 28.09 -1.41
N LYS A 11 13.88 27.32 -1.35
CA LYS A 11 13.74 26.18 -0.44
C LYS A 11 14.41 24.90 -0.94
N LEU A 12 14.66 24.78 -2.25
CA LEU A 12 15.29 23.60 -2.85
C LEU A 12 16.83 23.60 -2.67
N SER A 13 17.46 24.75 -2.46
CA SER A 13 18.93 24.85 -2.45
C SER A 13 19.60 24.37 -1.15
N ASN A 14 18.91 24.43 -0.01
CA ASN A 14 19.53 24.17 1.31
C ASN A 14 19.03 22.92 2.03
N ASN A 15 18.00 22.23 1.54
CA ASN A 15 17.51 20.98 2.10
C ASN A 15 16.94 20.15 0.95
N GLY A 16 17.53 19.00 0.65
CA GLY A 16 17.15 18.19 -0.51
C GLY A 16 15.64 17.94 -0.56
N ILE A 17 15.06 17.89 -1.77
CA ILE A 17 13.62 17.73 -2.03
C ILE A 17 12.94 16.63 -1.17
N LEU A 18 13.67 15.55 -0.86
CA LEU A 18 13.22 14.47 0.01
C LEU A 18 13.03 14.93 1.46
N THR A 19 13.98 15.69 2.02
CA THR A 19 13.87 16.23 3.40
C THR A 19 12.70 17.19 3.59
N TRP A 20 12.30 17.95 2.56
CA TRP A 20 11.10 18.77 2.62
C TRP A 20 9.82 17.92 2.60
N ARG A 21 9.80 16.87 1.77
CA ARG A 21 8.70 15.89 1.71
C ARG A 21 8.54 15.14 3.03
N ASP A 22 9.64 14.76 3.67
CA ASP A 22 9.61 14.04 4.94
C ASP A 22 9.22 14.95 6.11
N LYS A 23 9.69 16.21 6.12
CA LYS A 23 9.28 17.23 7.10
C LYS A 23 7.82 17.68 6.95
N ASN A 24 7.27 17.63 5.73
CA ASN A 24 5.87 17.95 5.42
C ASN A 24 5.06 16.71 5.07
N ARG A 25 5.45 15.53 5.56
CA ARG A 25 4.69 14.31 5.34
C ARG A 25 3.31 14.51 5.95
N ARG A 26 2.30 14.64 5.09
CA ARG A 26 0.91 14.78 5.55
C ARG A 26 0.55 13.51 6.31
N GLU A 27 0.17 13.70 7.56
CA GLU A 27 -0.31 12.61 8.42
C GLU A 27 -1.62 12.03 7.89
N PHE A 28 -2.41 12.87 7.22
CA PHE A 28 -3.69 12.53 6.60
C PHE A 28 -3.72 12.75 5.09
N ALA A 29 -4.42 11.87 4.38
CA ALA A 29 -4.80 12.00 2.99
C ALA A 29 -6.33 12.04 2.85
N TYR A 30 -6.83 12.65 1.77
CA TYR A 30 -8.27 12.85 1.51
C TYR A 30 -8.70 12.38 0.12
N SER A 31 -7.79 11.76 -0.64
CA SER A 31 -8.08 11.29 -1.99
C SER A 31 -8.93 10.03 -1.99
N LEU A 32 -10.01 10.00 -2.77
CA LEU A 32 -10.79 8.79 -3.02
C LEU A 32 -10.12 7.94 -4.12
N VAL A 33 -9.08 7.22 -3.75
CA VAL A 33 -8.27 6.38 -4.67
C VAL A 33 -8.05 4.98 -4.11
N GLY A 34 -7.88 4.01 -5.02
CA GLY A 34 -7.74 2.59 -4.70
C GLY A 34 -8.83 1.71 -5.35
N THR A 35 -8.68 0.40 -5.18
CA THR A 35 -9.64 -0.58 -5.72
C THR A 35 -10.81 -0.75 -4.75
N ASN A 36 -12.04 -0.51 -5.22
CA ASN A 36 -13.23 -0.38 -4.37
C ASN A 36 -13.41 -1.52 -3.36
N SER A 37 -13.11 -2.78 -3.72
CA SER A 37 -13.31 -3.94 -2.83
C SER A 37 -12.38 -3.97 -1.62
N TYR A 38 -11.28 -3.22 -1.67
CA TYR A 38 -10.21 -3.23 -0.65
C TYR A 38 -10.12 -1.92 0.13
N MET A 39 -10.88 -0.91 -0.27
CA MET A 39 -10.91 0.40 0.40
C MET A 39 -11.49 0.29 1.81
N ALA A 40 -10.85 0.96 2.76
CA ALA A 40 -11.36 1.14 4.11
C ALA A 40 -12.61 2.06 4.14
N PRO A 41 -13.51 1.90 5.12
CA PRO A 41 -14.72 2.70 5.22
C PRO A 41 -14.44 4.21 5.35
N GLU A 42 -13.40 4.61 6.09
CA GLU A 42 -12.99 6.01 6.25
C GLU A 42 -12.60 6.69 4.92
N ILE A 43 -12.00 5.93 3.98
CA ILE A 43 -11.67 6.43 2.63
C ILE A 43 -12.96 6.69 1.85
N ILE A 44 -13.93 5.77 1.92
CA ILE A 44 -15.20 5.87 1.20
C ILE A 44 -16.05 7.03 1.74
N LYS A 45 -16.00 7.28 3.05
CA LYS A 45 -16.69 8.41 3.69
C LYS A 45 -16.02 9.76 3.42
N GLY A 46 -14.74 9.77 3.06
CA GLY A 46 -13.98 11.00 2.85
C GLY A 46 -13.61 11.73 4.16
N GLU A 47 -13.54 11.01 5.28
CA GLU A 47 -13.25 11.56 6.61
C GLU A 47 -11.76 11.92 6.80
N GLY A 48 -10.93 11.67 5.78
CA GLY A 48 -9.49 11.68 5.89
C GLY A 48 -8.97 10.35 6.46
N TYR A 49 -7.82 9.90 5.97
CA TYR A 49 -7.25 8.61 6.38
C TYR A 49 -5.74 8.70 6.56
N THR A 50 -5.22 7.83 7.42
CA THR A 50 -3.77 7.68 7.66
C THR A 50 -3.29 6.36 7.06
N LYS A 51 -2.01 6.01 7.29
CA LYS A 51 -1.44 4.70 6.91
C LYS A 51 -2.22 3.48 7.42
N SER A 52 -3.05 3.62 8.47
CA SER A 52 -3.81 2.50 9.01
C SER A 52 -4.87 1.96 8.05
N CYS A 53 -5.23 2.69 7.00
CA CYS A 53 -6.13 2.18 5.95
C CYS A 53 -5.57 0.95 5.23
N ASP A 54 -4.23 0.83 5.14
CA ASP A 54 -3.58 -0.30 4.50
C ASP A 54 -3.79 -1.60 5.29
N TRP A 55 -3.93 -1.50 6.62
CA TRP A 55 -4.25 -2.65 7.48
C TRP A 55 -5.66 -3.19 7.24
N TRP A 56 -6.63 -2.33 6.89
CA TRP A 56 -7.94 -2.79 6.43
C TRP A 56 -7.80 -3.58 5.13
N SER A 57 -7.07 -3.04 4.15
CA SER A 57 -6.84 -3.72 2.87
C SER A 57 -6.12 -5.06 3.05
N LEU A 58 -5.17 -5.15 3.99
CA LEU A 58 -4.53 -6.41 4.36
C LEU A 58 -5.54 -7.42 4.90
N GLY A 59 -6.47 -7.00 5.76
CA GLY A 59 -7.55 -7.86 6.26
C GLY A 59 -8.45 -8.39 5.13
N VAL A 60 -8.78 -7.53 4.16
CA VAL A 60 -9.54 -7.91 2.96
C VAL A 60 -8.79 -8.93 2.11
N ILE A 61 -7.50 -8.72 1.85
CA ILE A 61 -6.66 -9.65 1.07
C ILE A 61 -6.52 -10.98 1.80
N LEU A 62 -6.30 -10.95 3.12
CA LEU A 62 -6.20 -12.17 3.93
C LEU A 62 -7.49 -12.99 3.85
N TYR A 63 -8.66 -12.33 3.95
CA TYR A 63 -9.94 -12.99 3.73
C TYR A 63 -10.02 -13.61 2.34
N GLU A 64 -9.64 -12.87 1.29
CA GLU A 64 -9.70 -13.35 -0.10
C GLU A 64 -8.76 -14.54 -0.35
N CYS A 65 -7.54 -14.54 0.17
CA CYS A 65 -6.64 -15.68 0.05
C CYS A 65 -7.17 -16.94 0.74
N LEU A 66 -7.92 -16.80 1.84
CA LEU A 66 -8.44 -17.92 2.63
C LEU A 66 -9.79 -18.44 2.10
N TYR A 67 -10.65 -17.56 1.60
CA TYR A 67 -12.02 -17.88 1.17
C TYR A 67 -12.22 -17.87 -0.35
N GLY A 68 -11.26 -17.34 -1.11
CA GLY A 68 -11.27 -17.29 -2.58
C GLY A 68 -12.04 -16.10 -3.18
N PHE A 69 -12.59 -15.19 -2.37
CA PHE A 69 -13.29 -13.99 -2.83
C PHE A 69 -13.22 -12.85 -1.80
N PRO A 70 -13.29 -11.57 -2.20
CA PRO A 70 -13.33 -10.47 -1.24
C PRO A 70 -14.64 -10.44 -0.42
N PRO A 71 -14.60 -10.09 0.87
CA PRO A 71 -15.75 -10.18 1.78
C PRO A 71 -16.94 -9.30 1.39
N PHE A 72 -16.68 -8.14 0.75
CA PHE A 72 -17.71 -7.15 0.41
C PHE A 72 -18.03 -7.06 -1.08
N VAL A 73 -17.49 -7.97 -1.90
CA VAL A 73 -17.70 -7.92 -3.35
C VAL A 73 -19.19 -8.05 -3.71
N SER A 74 -19.61 -7.34 -4.74
CA SER A 74 -20.99 -7.30 -5.24
C SER A 74 -21.00 -6.99 -6.73
N LYS A 75 -22.16 -7.17 -7.38
CA LYS A 75 -22.34 -6.91 -8.82
C LYS A 75 -22.06 -5.46 -9.22
N THR A 76 -22.29 -4.51 -8.31
CA THR A 76 -22.09 -3.09 -8.57
C THR A 76 -21.13 -2.48 -7.56
N LYS A 77 -20.31 -1.52 -8.03
CA LYS A 77 -19.38 -0.76 -7.18
C LYS A 77 -20.10 -0.05 -6.04
N HIS A 78 -21.31 0.46 -6.29
CA HIS A 78 -22.12 1.12 -5.28
C HIS A 78 -22.58 0.14 -4.18
N ALA A 79 -23.06 -1.05 -4.55
CA ALA A 79 -23.44 -2.07 -3.58
C ALA A 79 -22.25 -2.54 -2.73
N THR A 80 -21.07 -2.70 -3.34
CA THR A 80 -19.83 -2.99 -2.59
C THR A 80 -19.51 -1.92 -1.57
N ARG A 81 -19.61 -0.63 -1.94
CA ARG A 81 -19.38 0.48 -1.00
C ARG A 81 -20.37 0.47 0.15
N ILE A 82 -21.66 0.21 -0.11
CA ILE A 82 -22.67 0.09 0.97
C ILE A 82 -22.31 -1.06 1.91
N LYS A 83 -21.88 -2.22 1.39
CA LYS A 83 -21.45 -3.34 2.23
C LYS A 83 -20.24 -2.97 3.09
N ILE A 84 -19.24 -2.29 2.53
CA ILE A 84 -18.05 -1.82 3.28
C ILE A 84 -18.45 -0.84 4.39
N LEU A 85 -19.33 0.12 4.10
CA LEU A 85 -19.81 1.08 5.10
C LEU A 85 -20.57 0.38 6.25
N ASN A 86 -21.29 -0.70 5.93
CA ASN A 86 -22.03 -1.54 6.88
C ASN A 86 -21.28 -2.81 7.27
N TRP A 87 -19.94 -2.80 7.26
CA TRP A 87 -19.09 -3.99 7.43
C TRP A 87 -19.45 -4.83 8.67
N ARG A 88 -19.87 -4.21 9.77
CA ARG A 88 -20.30 -4.89 11.01
C ARG A 88 -21.41 -5.92 10.78
N GLN A 89 -22.28 -5.65 9.82
CA GLN A 89 -23.43 -6.51 9.50
C GLN A 89 -23.14 -7.41 8.30
N THR A 90 -22.19 -7.05 7.44
CA THR A 90 -21.97 -7.71 6.14
C THR A 90 -20.73 -8.59 6.10
N LEU A 91 -19.82 -8.46 7.08
CA LEU A 91 -18.68 -9.36 7.24
C LEU A 91 -19.16 -10.69 7.83
N HIS A 92 -19.13 -11.73 7.01
CA HIS A 92 -19.49 -13.08 7.40
C HIS A 92 -18.39 -14.05 6.99
N PHE A 93 -18.18 -15.07 7.82
CA PHE A 93 -17.22 -16.13 7.57
C PHE A 93 -17.97 -17.41 7.18
N PRO A 94 -17.88 -17.84 5.91
CA PRO A 94 -18.43 -19.13 5.49
C PRO A 94 -17.87 -20.28 6.33
N THR A 95 -18.67 -21.34 6.50
CA THR A 95 -18.23 -22.58 7.15
C THR A 95 -17.24 -23.38 6.31
N THR A 96 -17.24 -23.15 4.99
CA THR A 96 -16.38 -23.83 4.01
C THR A 96 -15.70 -22.77 3.12
N PRO A 97 -14.36 -22.81 2.95
CA PRO A 97 -13.40 -23.74 3.56
C PRO A 97 -13.26 -23.54 5.08
N HIS A 98 -12.78 -24.56 5.78
CA HIS A 98 -12.48 -24.46 7.21
C HIS A 98 -11.22 -23.61 7.42
N VAL A 99 -11.41 -22.47 8.08
CA VAL A 99 -10.35 -21.51 8.44
C VAL A 99 -10.23 -21.47 9.96
N SER A 100 -9.00 -21.36 10.48
CA SER A 100 -8.76 -21.37 11.92
C SER A 100 -9.40 -20.16 12.63
N LYS A 101 -9.76 -20.33 13.90
CA LYS A 101 -10.37 -19.25 14.68
C LYS A 101 -9.41 -18.06 14.81
N GLU A 102 -8.12 -18.31 14.95
CA GLU A 102 -7.08 -17.29 15.02
C GLU A 102 -6.99 -16.48 13.72
N ALA A 103 -7.16 -17.12 12.56
CA ALA A 103 -7.18 -16.39 11.29
C ALA A 103 -8.41 -15.49 11.17
N GLN A 104 -9.58 -15.99 11.55
CA GLN A 104 -10.82 -15.21 11.58
C GLN A 104 -10.73 -14.05 12.58
N ASP A 105 -10.10 -14.27 13.72
CA ASP A 105 -9.86 -13.25 14.75
C ASP A 105 -8.97 -12.12 14.21
N LEU A 106 -7.83 -12.46 13.58
CA LEU A 106 -6.96 -11.49 12.93
C LEU A 106 -7.72 -10.65 11.88
N ILE A 107 -8.53 -11.30 11.03
CA ILE A 107 -9.35 -10.61 10.03
C ILE A 107 -10.31 -9.63 10.72
N LYS A 108 -10.96 -9.99 11.83
CA LYS A 108 -11.86 -9.09 12.57
C LYS A 108 -11.12 -7.92 13.20
N MET A 109 -9.89 -8.12 13.68
CA MET A 109 -9.06 -7.06 14.24
C MET A 109 -8.53 -6.08 13.18
N LEU A 110 -8.38 -6.53 11.93
CA LEU A 110 -7.98 -5.69 10.79
C LEU A 110 -9.18 -5.01 10.11
N ILE A 111 -10.28 -5.74 9.91
CA ILE A 111 -11.53 -5.26 9.33
C ILE A 111 -12.43 -4.73 10.44
N CYS A 112 -12.04 -3.60 11.01
CA CYS A 112 -12.83 -2.86 11.99
C CYS A 112 -12.66 -1.34 11.86
N ASP A 113 -13.28 -0.58 12.76
CA ASP A 113 -13.16 0.87 12.79
C ASP A 113 -11.69 1.28 12.98
N HIS A 114 -11.28 2.33 12.27
CA HIS A 114 -9.88 2.73 12.17
C HIS A 114 -9.19 3.05 13.51
N LYS A 115 -9.96 3.31 14.58
CA LYS A 115 -9.45 3.61 15.93
C LYS A 115 -9.14 2.36 16.76
N ASP A 116 -9.85 1.28 16.50
CA ASP A 116 -9.73 0.00 17.22
C ASP A 116 -8.90 -1.01 16.43
N ARG A 117 -8.51 -0.64 15.21
CA ARG A 117 -7.78 -1.49 14.27
C ARG A 117 -6.38 -1.81 14.79
N LEU A 118 -5.98 -3.07 14.64
CA LEU A 118 -4.61 -3.50 14.95
C LEU A 118 -3.60 -2.69 14.13
N GLY A 119 -2.54 -2.19 14.78
CA GLY A 119 -1.58 -1.29 14.15
C GLY A 119 -2.08 0.15 13.94
N SER A 120 -3.23 0.52 14.54
CA SER A 120 -3.57 1.92 14.75
C SER A 120 -2.85 2.43 16.00
N THR A 121 -2.29 3.64 15.94
CA THR A 121 -1.54 4.29 17.04
C THR A 121 -2.29 4.40 18.38
N SER A 122 -3.57 4.07 18.42
CA SER A 122 -4.46 4.20 19.57
C SER A 122 -4.54 2.96 20.47
N PHE A 123 -4.17 1.76 19.97
CA PHE A 123 -4.34 0.53 20.75
C PHE A 123 -3.33 0.42 21.93
N CYS A 124 -2.20 1.14 21.87
CA CYS A 124 -1.12 1.03 22.86
C CYS A 124 -1.42 1.68 24.23
N HIS A 125 -2.48 2.49 24.38
CA HIS A 125 -2.78 3.15 25.65
C HIS A 125 -3.63 2.31 26.62
N LEU A 126 -4.34 1.27 26.15
CA LEU A 126 -5.33 0.56 26.98
C LEU A 126 -4.86 -0.78 27.55
N TYR A 127 -3.72 -1.31 27.10
CA TYR A 127 -3.16 -2.59 27.57
C TYR A 127 -1.74 -2.48 28.17
N SER A 128 -1.23 -1.26 28.35
CA SER A 128 -0.03 -1.05 29.16
C SER A 128 -0.37 -1.30 30.63
N ASN A 129 -0.06 -2.51 31.11
CA ASN A 129 -0.21 -2.95 32.50
C ASN A 129 0.09 -1.84 33.54
N PRO A 130 -0.81 -1.55 34.50
CA PRO A 130 -0.58 -0.55 35.56
C PRO A 130 0.47 -0.93 36.63
N LEU A 131 1.22 -2.03 36.45
CA LEU A 131 2.04 -2.62 37.51
C LEU A 131 3.56 -2.44 37.34
N HIS A 132 4.02 -1.65 36.38
CA HIS A 132 5.44 -1.33 36.24
C HIS A 132 5.75 0.18 36.37
N THR A 133 5.07 0.85 37.29
CA THR A 133 5.55 2.14 37.82
C THR A 133 6.59 1.85 38.91
N ILE A 134 7.80 1.44 38.48
CA ILE A 134 8.98 1.49 39.33
C ILE A 134 9.97 2.43 38.65
N SER A 135 10.29 3.46 39.42
CA SER A 135 11.23 4.55 39.20
C SER A 135 12.40 4.24 38.28
N LYS A 136 12.68 5.18 37.38
CA LYS A 136 14.03 5.61 37.08
C LYS A 136 14.03 7.06 36.58
N GLN A 137 14.48 7.94 37.47
CA GLN A 137 15.02 9.24 37.10
C GLN A 137 16.25 9.01 36.22
N SER A 138 16.11 9.27 34.93
CA SER A 138 17.22 9.62 34.03
C SER A 138 16.61 10.17 32.75
N ASN A 139 17.01 11.39 32.38
CA ASN A 139 16.61 12.09 31.17
C ASN A 139 17.00 11.30 29.89
N SER A 140 16.11 10.40 29.48
CA SER A 140 16.15 9.77 28.17
C SER A 140 14.79 9.95 27.52
N GLU A 141 14.73 10.83 26.51
CA GLU A 141 13.62 10.92 25.57
C GLU A 141 13.44 9.56 24.87
N ILE A 142 12.63 8.68 25.44
CA ILE A 142 12.22 7.42 24.84
C ILE A 142 10.74 7.58 24.46
N TYR A 143 10.49 8.26 23.35
CA TYR A 143 9.27 8.05 22.58
C TYR A 143 9.57 6.98 21.54
N GLN A 144 9.73 5.75 22.01
CA GLN A 144 9.87 4.60 21.15
C GLN A 144 8.51 4.35 20.52
N TYR A 145 8.34 4.81 19.28
CA TYR A 145 7.26 4.38 18.40
C TYR A 145 7.26 2.86 18.38
N SER A 146 6.37 2.24 19.15
CA SER A 146 5.95 0.86 18.91
C SER A 146 5.51 0.84 17.45
N SER A 147 6.28 0.14 16.62
CA SER A 147 5.99 0.04 15.19
C SER A 147 4.58 -0.54 15.07
N ASP A 148 3.73 0.13 14.28
CA ASP A 148 2.35 -0.28 14.01
C ASP A 148 2.24 -1.74 13.57
N ALA A 149 3.26 -2.25 12.89
CA ALA A 149 3.31 -3.65 12.47
C ALA A 149 3.57 -4.64 13.61
N GLU A 150 4.16 -4.25 14.74
CA GLU A 150 4.52 -5.19 15.82
C GLU A 150 3.29 -5.81 16.48
N GLU A 151 2.22 -5.04 16.64
CA GLU A 151 0.95 -5.56 17.17
C GLU A 151 0.37 -6.66 16.26
N ILE A 152 0.51 -6.48 14.94
CA ILE A 152 0.08 -7.47 13.95
C ILE A 152 0.97 -8.70 13.99
N LYS A 153 2.29 -8.52 14.04
CA LYS A 153 3.28 -9.61 14.14
C LYS A 153 3.10 -10.46 15.40
N ALA A 154 2.68 -9.84 16.50
CA ALA A 154 2.45 -10.50 17.78
C ALA A 154 1.14 -11.30 17.85
N HIS A 155 0.26 -11.16 16.86
CA HIS A 155 -1.03 -11.87 16.85
C HIS A 155 -0.84 -13.40 16.87
N PRO A 156 -1.64 -14.18 17.65
CA PRO A 156 -1.47 -15.64 17.79
C PRO A 156 -1.49 -16.45 16.48
N TRP A 157 -2.12 -15.91 15.43
CA TRP A 157 -2.08 -16.50 14.09
C TRP A 157 -0.66 -16.64 13.54
N PHE A 158 0.25 -15.73 13.91
CA PHE A 158 1.66 -15.72 13.48
C PHE A 158 2.63 -16.35 14.50
N ARG A 159 2.14 -17.07 15.52
CA ARG A 159 2.97 -17.61 16.63
C ARG A 159 4.22 -18.41 16.22
N ASN A 160 4.20 -19.02 15.04
CA ASN A 160 5.29 -19.87 14.54
C ASN A 160 6.11 -19.19 13.43
N ILE A 161 5.94 -17.89 13.22
CA ILE A 161 6.65 -17.12 12.20
C ILE A 161 7.84 -16.42 12.83
N ASP A 162 9.03 -16.78 12.38
CA ASP A 162 10.26 -16.02 12.64
C ASP A 162 10.37 -14.89 11.61
N TRP A 163 10.02 -13.67 12.03
CA TRP A 163 10.03 -12.48 11.18
C TRP A 163 11.44 -12.06 10.73
N ASP A 164 12.48 -12.36 11.51
CA ASP A 164 13.85 -11.97 11.18
C ASP A 164 14.43 -12.82 10.05
N SER A 165 14.10 -14.12 10.06
CA SER A 165 14.57 -15.07 9.05
C SER A 165 13.56 -15.37 7.94
N LEU A 166 12.36 -14.79 7.97
CA LEU A 166 11.28 -15.08 7.00
C LEU A 166 11.74 -14.96 5.54
N HIS A 167 12.53 -13.93 5.23
CA HIS A 167 13.06 -13.69 3.88
C HIS A 167 14.08 -14.75 3.40
N LYS A 168 14.59 -15.60 4.31
CA LYS A 168 15.51 -16.71 4.00
C LYS A 168 14.78 -18.05 3.88
N GLN A 169 13.52 -18.13 4.31
CA GLN A 169 12.75 -19.36 4.25
C GLN A 169 12.32 -19.66 2.81
N THR A 170 12.19 -20.95 2.48
CA THR A 170 11.63 -21.37 1.19
C THR A 170 10.13 -21.08 1.18
N PRO A 171 9.60 -20.35 0.17
CA PRO A 171 8.17 -20.05 0.11
C PRO A 171 7.35 -21.31 -0.16
N PRO A 172 6.08 -21.38 0.29
CA PRO A 172 5.21 -22.54 0.08
C PRO A 172 5.00 -22.90 -1.40
N PHE A 173 5.07 -21.89 -2.28
CA PHE A 173 5.00 -22.05 -3.72
C PHE A 173 6.23 -21.45 -4.38
N VAL A 174 6.98 -22.29 -5.09
CA VAL A 174 8.13 -21.89 -5.90
C VAL A 174 7.74 -21.97 -7.38
N PRO A 175 7.69 -20.84 -8.10
CA PRO A 175 7.41 -20.82 -9.54
C PRO A 175 8.42 -21.67 -10.34
N LYS A 176 7.94 -22.59 -11.18
CA LYS A 176 8.78 -23.48 -12.00
C LYS A 176 9.15 -22.84 -13.33
N ILE A 177 10.13 -21.97 -13.37
CA ILE A 177 10.49 -21.21 -14.57
C ILE A 177 11.35 -22.08 -15.51
N LYS A 178 11.05 -22.10 -16.82
CA LYS A 178 11.87 -22.81 -17.83
C LYS A 178 13.13 -22.02 -18.20
N ASP A 179 12.97 -20.75 -18.51
CA ASP A 179 14.02 -19.82 -18.93
C ASP A 179 13.63 -18.37 -18.58
N LEU A 180 14.52 -17.41 -18.85
CA LEU A 180 14.34 -15.99 -18.50
C LEU A 180 13.17 -15.30 -19.24
N THR A 181 12.62 -15.93 -20.27
CA THR A 181 11.52 -15.42 -21.08
C THR A 181 10.19 -16.14 -20.83
N ASP A 182 10.14 -17.08 -19.87
CA ASP A 182 8.94 -17.85 -19.55
C ASP A 182 7.82 -16.94 -19.01
N THR A 183 6.74 -16.79 -19.79
CA THR A 183 5.58 -15.97 -19.45
C THR A 183 4.39 -16.76 -18.90
N LYS A 184 4.54 -18.04 -18.54
CA LYS A 184 3.40 -18.92 -18.20
C LYS A 184 2.55 -18.51 -16.99
N TYR A 185 3.09 -17.66 -16.12
CA TYR A 185 2.38 -17.12 -14.94
C TYR A 185 1.69 -15.78 -15.21
N PHE A 186 1.76 -15.29 -16.45
CA PHE A 186 1.05 -14.10 -16.90
C PHE A 186 -0.18 -14.51 -17.71
N GLU A 187 -1.21 -13.68 -17.70
CA GLU A 187 -2.39 -13.85 -18.54
C GLU A 187 -2.01 -13.62 -20.01
N GLU A 188 -2.43 -14.53 -20.90
CA GLU A 188 -2.31 -14.31 -22.34
C GLU A 188 -3.34 -13.28 -22.78
N LEU A 189 -2.88 -12.05 -23.00
CA LEU A 189 -3.72 -10.99 -23.56
C LEU A 189 -3.87 -11.18 -25.07
N SER A 190 -5.11 -11.08 -25.55
CA SER A 190 -5.37 -10.98 -26.99
C SER A 190 -4.79 -9.67 -27.54
N LYS A 191 -4.45 -9.64 -28.84
CA LYS A 191 -3.98 -8.42 -29.51
C LYS A 191 -4.98 -7.26 -29.37
N ASP A 192 -6.27 -7.57 -29.32
CA ASP A 192 -7.33 -6.58 -29.19
C ASP A 192 -7.36 -5.93 -27.80
N GLU A 193 -7.04 -6.67 -26.73
CA GLU A 193 -6.93 -6.14 -25.35
C GLU A 193 -5.69 -5.25 -25.17
N VAL A 194 -4.58 -5.59 -25.84
CA VAL A 194 -3.37 -4.76 -25.85
C VAL A 194 -3.64 -3.43 -26.55
N LEU A 195 -4.39 -3.43 -27.65
CA LEU A 195 -4.76 -2.21 -28.38
C LEU A 195 -5.76 -1.33 -27.62
N GLN A 196 -6.65 -1.93 -26.83
CA GLN A 196 -7.61 -1.19 -25.98
C GLN A 196 -6.98 -0.58 -24.72
N SER A 197 -5.91 -1.18 -24.20
CA SER A 197 -5.22 -0.71 -23.00
C SER A 197 -4.20 0.41 -23.28
N ALA A 198 -3.72 0.53 -24.52
CA ALA A 198 -3.08 1.75 -24.97
C ALA A 198 -4.13 2.87 -24.96
N PRO A 199 -3.92 3.99 -24.26
CA PRO A 199 -4.70 5.19 -24.50
C PRO A 199 -4.42 5.64 -25.93
N GLY A 200 -5.19 5.10 -26.88
CA GLY A 200 -5.26 5.63 -28.22
C GLY A 200 -5.54 7.13 -28.12
N ILE A 201 -5.09 7.88 -29.11
CA ILE A 201 -5.29 9.33 -29.27
C ILE A 201 -6.79 9.59 -29.49
N GLY A 202 -7.61 9.31 -28.48
CA GLY A 202 -8.98 9.75 -28.39
C GLY A 202 -8.95 11.23 -28.04
N GLN A 203 -9.88 12.00 -28.59
CA GLN A 203 -10.07 13.41 -28.24
C GLN A 203 -10.40 13.53 -26.75
N TYR A 204 -9.38 13.58 -25.90
CA TYR A 204 -9.53 13.83 -24.49
C TYR A 204 -10.14 15.22 -24.36
N LYS A 205 -11.40 15.28 -23.92
CA LYS A 205 -12.03 16.53 -23.50
C LYS A 205 -11.18 17.05 -22.34
N ILE A 206 -10.31 18.03 -22.62
CA ILE A 206 -9.36 18.61 -21.66
C ILE A 206 -10.11 18.88 -20.36
N ARG A 207 -9.89 18.07 -19.33
CA ARG A 207 -10.61 18.19 -18.05
C ARG A 207 -10.14 19.40 -17.26
N ASP A 208 -8.95 19.86 -17.56
CA ASP A 208 -8.33 21.00 -16.94
C ASP A 208 -8.96 22.31 -17.41
N LEU A 209 -9.53 23.05 -16.47
CA LEU A 209 -10.19 24.31 -16.77
C LEU A 209 -9.20 25.41 -17.20
N LEU A 210 -7.95 25.37 -16.71
CA LEU A 210 -6.93 26.36 -17.05
C LEU A 210 -6.45 26.19 -18.49
N LEU A 211 -6.42 24.95 -18.98
CA LEU A 211 -6.11 24.66 -20.39
C LEU A 211 -7.25 24.99 -21.36
N ARG A 212 -8.45 25.34 -20.85
CA ARG A 212 -9.58 25.80 -21.68
C ARG A 212 -9.62 27.32 -21.87
N ASP A 213 -8.79 28.06 -21.14
CA ASP A 213 -8.69 29.51 -21.27
C ASP A 213 -8.09 29.87 -22.64
N LYS A 214 -8.76 30.74 -23.39
CA LYS A 214 -8.34 31.12 -24.75
C LYS A 214 -7.12 32.04 -24.77
N VAL A 215 -6.80 32.69 -23.66
CA VAL A 215 -5.70 33.66 -23.54
C VAL A 215 -4.48 33.02 -22.89
N TYR A 216 -4.67 32.28 -21.80
CA TYR A 216 -3.56 31.72 -21.02
C TYR A 216 -3.38 30.20 -21.16
N GLY A 217 -4.31 29.50 -21.81
CA GLY A 217 -4.29 28.04 -21.89
C GLY A 217 -3.05 27.47 -22.59
N GLU A 218 -2.58 28.13 -23.65
CA GLU A 218 -1.39 27.72 -24.39
C GLU A 218 -0.10 27.91 -23.57
N GLU A 219 0.02 29.04 -22.87
CA GLU A 219 1.14 29.30 -21.97
C GLU A 219 1.17 28.30 -20.79
N VAL A 220 0.01 28.03 -20.20
CA VAL A 220 -0.14 27.03 -19.13
C VAL A 220 0.23 25.63 -19.62
N LEU A 221 -0.12 25.28 -20.87
CA LEU A 221 0.28 24.00 -21.48
C LEU A 221 1.81 23.91 -21.60
N GLN A 222 2.45 24.92 -22.17
CA GLN A 222 3.91 24.96 -22.34
C GLN A 222 4.65 24.87 -21.01
N ILE A 223 4.18 25.58 -19.98
CA ILE A 223 4.74 25.50 -18.63
C ILE A 223 4.63 24.07 -18.08
N ARG A 224 3.48 23.43 -18.27
CA ARG A 224 3.26 22.05 -17.81
C ARG A 224 4.12 21.06 -18.55
N GLU A 225 4.22 21.14 -19.87
CA GLU A 225 5.10 20.27 -20.66
C GLU A 225 6.55 20.40 -20.20
N LYS A 226 7.03 21.62 -20.01
CA LYS A 226 8.40 21.90 -19.55
C LYS A 226 8.68 21.37 -18.14
N LEU A 227 7.68 21.35 -17.26
CA LEU A 227 7.84 20.96 -15.86
C LEU A 227 7.38 19.53 -15.54
N ALA A 228 6.58 18.89 -16.40
CA ALA A 228 5.90 17.62 -16.12
C ALA A 228 6.87 16.49 -15.72
N PHE A 229 8.06 16.50 -16.30
CA PHE A 229 9.09 15.46 -16.09
C PHE A 229 10.41 16.01 -15.53
N LYS A 230 10.46 17.29 -15.15
CA LYS A 230 11.67 17.85 -14.52
C LYS A 230 11.93 17.10 -13.21
N GLY A 231 13.10 16.49 -13.08
CA GLY A 231 13.48 15.68 -11.92
C GLY A 231 13.00 14.21 -11.96
N TYR A 232 12.40 13.76 -13.07
CA TYR A 232 11.99 12.37 -13.25
C TYR A 232 13.19 11.44 -13.52
N THR A 233 14.29 11.96 -14.08
CA THR A 233 15.50 11.17 -14.37
C THR A 233 16.17 10.74 -13.06
N TYR A 234 16.11 9.44 -12.77
CA TYR A 234 16.77 8.81 -11.63
C TYR A 234 17.63 7.64 -12.09
N ARG A 235 18.83 7.52 -11.54
CA ARG A 235 19.73 6.36 -11.72
C ARG A 235 20.14 5.85 -10.35
N ARG A 236 19.85 4.58 -10.06
CA ARG A 236 20.36 3.90 -8.86
C ARG A 236 21.90 3.86 -8.94
N LYS A 237 22.57 4.47 -7.96
CA LYS A 237 24.04 4.60 -7.95
C LYS A 237 24.73 3.26 -7.67
N ASP A 238 24.11 2.40 -6.85
CA ASP A 238 24.67 1.13 -6.40
C ASP A 238 24.01 -0.05 -7.12
N ILE A 239 24.24 -0.15 -8.43
CA ILE A 239 24.11 -1.44 -9.11
C ILE A 239 25.52 -2.02 -9.11
N PRO A 240 25.92 -2.80 -8.10
CA PRO A 240 27.13 -3.57 -8.27
C PRO A 240 26.90 -4.50 -9.46
N ILE A 241 27.85 -4.52 -10.39
CA ILE A 241 27.90 -5.49 -11.49
C ILE A 241 28.24 -6.84 -10.84
N TYR A 242 27.30 -7.44 -10.11
CA TYR A 242 27.42 -8.83 -9.68
C TYR A 242 26.62 -9.68 -10.65
N ASN A 243 27.37 -10.59 -11.26
CA ASN A 243 26.92 -11.75 -12.02
C ASN A 243 25.57 -12.24 -11.52
N TYR A 244 24.68 -12.52 -12.48
CA TYR A 244 23.48 -13.32 -12.34
C TYR A 244 23.57 -14.25 -11.15
N ILE A 245 22.65 -14.09 -10.20
CA ILE A 245 22.41 -15.05 -9.13
C ILE A 245 22.03 -16.35 -9.82
N PHE A 246 23.04 -17.19 -10.07
CA PHE A 246 22.90 -18.62 -10.25
C PHE A 246 22.24 -19.13 -8.98
N ILE A 247 20.94 -19.39 -9.04
CA ILE A 247 20.36 -20.42 -8.20
C ILE A 247 21.02 -21.70 -8.70
N SER A 248 22.05 -22.15 -7.99
CA SER A 248 22.72 -23.42 -8.24
C SER A 248 21.67 -24.52 -8.13
N LEU A 249 21.11 -24.92 -9.26
CA LEU A 249 20.44 -26.20 -9.38
C LEU A 249 21.57 -27.23 -9.31
N ASN A 250 21.66 -27.89 -8.15
CA ASN A 250 22.41 -29.11 -7.99
C ASN A 250 21.98 -30.08 -9.09
N GLY A 251 22.86 -30.27 -10.06
CA GLY A 251 22.76 -31.29 -11.09
C GLY A 251 24.13 -31.95 -11.19
N GLU A 252 24.34 -32.95 -10.35
CA GLU A 252 25.35 -33.98 -10.58
C GLU A 252 25.19 -34.53 -12.01
N SER A 253 26.27 -34.62 -12.78
CA SER A 253 26.71 -35.85 -13.44
C SER A 253 27.90 -35.61 -14.38
N ASN A 254 29.05 -36.14 -13.96
CA ASN A 254 30.02 -36.92 -14.72
C ASN A 254 29.86 -36.93 -16.25
N PHE A 255 30.79 -36.29 -16.98
CA PHE A 255 31.94 -36.91 -17.65
C PHE A 255 32.81 -35.83 -18.30
#